data_AF-A0AAN6D520-F1
#
_entry.id   AF-A0AAN6D520-F1
#
_cell.length_a   1.000
_cell.length_b   1.000
_cell.length_c   1.000
_cell.angle_alpha   90.00
_cell.angle_beta   90.00
_cell.angle_gamma   90.00
#
_symmetry.space_group_name_H-M   'P 1'
#
loop_
_entity.id
_entity.type
_entity.pdbx_description
1 polymer ?
#
loop_
_entity_poly.entity_id
_entity_poly.type
_entity_poly.pdbx_seq_one_letter_code
_entity_poly.pdbx_strand_id
1 'polypeptide(L)'
;MKEKKGRRKDAIERFIESNQTVVLSSLNQLRYTILCEGLPRDKGLCQYRTYVWSILLRVEPLDVDYYANLVDRGPSNVFAKIQNDAFRTFQKDEEFSRKVSTSVLMRILNSHALEIESFELHNSTGAPASPYVQGMNVLAAPFAYVCRSEVEAFALYSQLATRYIPTYTTPNLLGVLNGVKLRMHAAAGPGARALGFSLQLRRASEYILCGGPDDSDKRRAAQVGQSNAAVKRAAATGRAPDYQAVAHFCEADPRPAV
;
A
#
# COMPACT_ATOMS: atom_id res chain seq x y z
N MET A 1 9.98 -17.09 38.84
CA MET A 1 9.91 -16.26 37.61
C MET A 1 8.62 -16.61 36.88
N LYS A 2 7.71 -15.65 36.64
CA LYS A 2 6.53 -15.90 35.80
C LYS A 2 6.99 -15.83 34.34
N GLU A 3 6.93 -16.96 33.63
CA GLU A 3 7.12 -16.98 32.18
C GLU A 3 6.13 -15.99 31.54
N LYS A 4 6.65 -15.04 30.76
CA LYS A 4 5.81 -14.15 29.96
C LYS A 4 5.15 -15.00 28.88
N LYS A 5 3.88 -15.38 29.10
CA LYS A 5 3.05 -16.08 28.11
C LYS A 5 3.03 -15.25 26.83
N GLY A 6 3.65 -15.78 25.76
CA GLY A 6 3.76 -15.09 24.47
C GLY A 6 2.38 -14.74 23.88
N ARG A 7 2.34 -13.72 23.00
CA ARG A 7 1.12 -13.33 22.27
C ARG A 7 0.57 -14.53 21.52
N ARG A 8 -0.75 -14.76 21.59
CA ARG A 8 -1.40 -15.82 20.81
C ARG A 8 -1.35 -15.45 19.32
N LYS A 9 -0.71 -16.30 18.52
CA LYS A 9 -0.67 -16.18 17.06
C LYS A 9 -2.07 -16.35 16.47
N ASP A 10 -2.42 -15.49 15.51
CA ASP A 10 -3.68 -15.59 14.76
C ASP A 10 -3.58 -16.62 13.62
N ALA A 11 -4.65 -16.76 12.83
CA ALA A 11 -4.74 -17.74 11.75
C ALA A 11 -3.71 -17.47 10.63
N ILE A 12 -3.51 -16.20 10.24
CA ILE A 12 -2.59 -15.83 9.16
C ILE A 12 -1.16 -16.06 9.61
N GLU A 13 -0.81 -15.65 10.83
CA GLU A 13 0.54 -15.85 11.38
C GLU A 13 0.92 -17.33 11.48
N ARG A 14 -0.02 -18.20 11.92
CA ARG A 14 0.20 -19.65 11.92
C ARG A 14 0.33 -20.21 10.51
N PHE A 15 -0.46 -19.68 9.57
CA PHE A 15 -0.47 -20.16 8.19
C PHE A 15 0.89 -19.93 7.52
N ILE A 16 1.46 -18.73 7.66
CA ILE A 16 2.76 -18.39 7.04
C ILE A 16 3.95 -19.11 7.69
N GLU A 17 3.83 -19.56 8.94
CA GLU A 17 4.86 -20.37 9.61
C GLU A 17 4.74 -21.87 9.32
N SER A 18 3.60 -22.33 8.82
CA SER A 18 3.37 -23.74 8.52
C SER A 18 3.99 -24.13 7.17
N ASN A 19 4.40 -25.40 7.05
CA ASN A 19 4.99 -25.91 5.83
C ASN A 19 3.93 -26.03 4.71
N GLN A 20 4.09 -25.24 3.65
CA GLN A 20 3.18 -25.20 2.52
C GLN A 20 3.70 -26.09 1.39
N THR A 21 3.17 -27.30 1.27
CA THR A 21 3.58 -28.27 0.24
C THR A 21 3.14 -27.87 -1.17
N VAL A 22 2.01 -27.17 -1.31
CA VAL A 22 1.44 -26.75 -2.60
C VAL A 22 1.38 -25.23 -2.70
N VAL A 23 2.47 -24.63 -3.21
CA VAL A 23 2.69 -23.18 -3.21
C VAL A 23 1.53 -22.36 -3.78
N LEU A 24 0.98 -22.74 -4.93
CA LEU A 24 -0.06 -21.95 -5.60
C LEU A 24 -1.38 -21.94 -4.81
N SER A 25 -1.80 -23.09 -4.29
CA SER A 25 -3.02 -23.21 -3.47
C SER A 25 -2.87 -22.39 -2.19
N SER A 26 -1.71 -22.53 -1.53
CA SER A 26 -1.41 -21.78 -0.30
C SER A 26 -1.37 -20.26 -0.52
N LEU A 27 -0.82 -19.80 -1.64
CA LEU A 27 -0.84 -18.38 -1.99
C LEU A 27 -2.26 -17.86 -2.24
N ASN A 28 -3.11 -18.63 -2.90
CA ASN A 28 -4.50 -18.24 -3.15
C ASN A 28 -5.30 -18.19 -1.86
N GLN A 29 -5.11 -19.16 -0.96
CA GLN A 29 -5.71 -19.13 0.37
C GLN A 29 -5.27 -17.90 1.16
N LEU A 30 -3.96 -17.61 1.19
CA LEU A 30 -3.44 -16.42 1.88
C LEU A 30 -4.03 -15.13 1.33
N ARG A 31 -4.08 -14.98 -0.01
CA ARG A 31 -4.69 -13.81 -0.67
C ARG A 31 -6.16 -13.66 -0.30
N TYR A 32 -6.92 -14.76 -0.35
CA TYR A 32 -8.33 -14.76 0.00
C TYR A 32 -8.55 -14.33 1.45
N THR A 33 -7.82 -14.93 2.40
CA THR A 33 -7.92 -14.57 3.82
C THR A 33 -7.58 -13.11 4.06
N ILE A 34 -6.50 -12.59 3.45
CA ILE A 34 -6.13 -11.17 3.57
C ILE A 34 -7.22 -10.25 2.99
N LEU A 35 -7.83 -10.62 1.86
CA LEU A 35 -8.89 -9.82 1.24
C LEU A 35 -10.18 -9.82 2.08
N CYS A 36 -10.51 -10.93 2.72
CA CYS A 36 -11.73 -11.05 3.53
C CYS A 36 -11.57 -10.48 4.94
N GLU A 37 -10.45 -10.74 5.61
CA GLU A 37 -10.26 -10.45 7.04
C GLU A 37 -9.29 -9.28 7.28
N GLY A 38 -8.42 -8.97 6.31
CA GLY A 38 -7.33 -8.02 6.47
C GLY A 38 -6.17 -8.56 7.31
N LEU A 39 -5.16 -7.72 7.52
CA LEU A 39 -4.07 -8.01 8.46
C LEU A 39 -4.37 -7.34 9.81
N PRO A 40 -4.19 -8.05 10.95
CA PRO A 40 -4.45 -7.49 12.26
C PRO A 40 -3.47 -6.38 12.60
N ARG A 41 -3.92 -5.42 13.40
CA ARG A 41 -3.12 -4.30 13.86
C ARG A 41 -2.95 -4.38 15.36
N ASP A 42 -1.71 -4.48 15.79
CA ASP A 42 -1.33 -4.33 17.19
C ASP A 42 -0.57 -3.00 17.32
N LYS A 43 -1.13 -2.05 18.09
CA LYS A 43 -0.58 -0.69 18.24
C LYS A 43 -0.28 0.02 16.89
N GLY A 44 -1.17 -0.15 15.92
CA GLY A 44 -1.08 0.50 14.61
C GLY A 44 -0.28 -0.27 13.55
N LEU A 45 0.50 -1.30 13.92
CA LEU A 45 1.28 -2.09 12.97
C LEU A 45 0.99 -3.59 13.07
N CYS A 46 1.13 -4.28 11.94
CA CYS A 46 1.05 -5.74 11.90
C CYS A 46 2.46 -6.33 12.01
N GLN A 47 2.70 -7.14 13.04
CA GLN A 47 4.05 -7.65 13.36
C GLN A 47 4.64 -8.56 12.27
N TYR A 48 3.83 -9.12 11.39
CA TYR A 48 4.28 -10.04 10.34
C TYR A 48 3.90 -9.55 8.93
N ARG A 49 3.53 -8.28 8.78
CA ARG A 49 3.19 -7.69 7.46
C ARG A 49 4.34 -7.82 6.47
N THR A 50 5.56 -7.61 6.92
CA THR A 50 6.74 -7.71 6.06
C THR A 50 6.95 -9.12 5.52
N TYR A 51 6.69 -10.14 6.33
CA TYR A 51 6.75 -11.54 5.89
C TYR A 51 5.64 -11.85 4.88
N VAL A 52 4.42 -11.35 5.12
CA VAL A 52 3.32 -11.46 4.15
C VAL A 52 3.70 -10.80 2.82
N TRP A 53 4.28 -9.60 2.84
CA TRP A 53 4.75 -8.92 1.63
C TRP A 53 5.85 -9.70 0.93
N SER A 54 6.80 -10.26 1.66
CA SER A 54 7.87 -11.10 1.10
C SER A 54 7.30 -12.32 0.39
N ILE A 55 6.29 -12.98 0.97
CA ILE A 55 5.61 -14.13 0.36
C ILE A 55 4.84 -13.72 -0.90
N LEU A 56 4.06 -12.63 -0.83
CA LEU A 56 3.22 -12.18 -1.95
C LEU A 56 4.02 -11.63 -3.14
N LEU A 57 5.11 -10.92 -2.85
CA LEU A 57 6.05 -10.38 -3.84
C LEU A 57 7.12 -11.40 -4.26
N ARG A 58 7.13 -12.59 -3.64
CA ARG A 58 8.05 -13.69 -3.95
C ARG A 58 9.50 -13.22 -3.86
N VAL A 59 9.81 -12.47 -2.79
CA VAL A 59 11.13 -11.90 -2.52
C VAL A 59 11.97 -12.95 -1.80
N GLU A 60 13.12 -13.23 -2.37
CA GLU A 60 14.13 -14.08 -1.75
C GLU A 60 14.95 -13.27 -0.73
N PRO A 61 15.54 -13.92 0.29
CA PRO A 61 16.46 -13.26 1.19
C PRO A 61 17.60 -12.59 0.41
N LEU A 62 17.75 -11.28 0.61
CA LEU A 62 18.82 -10.52 -0.01
C LEU A 62 20.08 -10.58 0.85
N ASP A 63 21.23 -10.73 0.20
CA ASP A 63 22.53 -10.60 0.86
C ASP A 63 22.73 -9.16 1.38
N VAL A 64 23.09 -9.05 2.65
CA VAL A 64 23.34 -7.77 3.31
C VAL A 64 24.56 -7.08 2.70
N ASP A 65 25.58 -7.86 2.33
CA ASP A 65 26.81 -7.32 1.75
C ASP A 65 26.53 -6.74 0.35
N TYR A 66 25.63 -7.34 -0.42
CA TYR A 66 25.19 -6.79 -1.70
C TYR A 66 24.57 -5.39 -1.52
N TYR A 67 23.67 -5.24 -0.55
CA TYR A 67 23.06 -3.93 -0.28
C TYR A 67 24.06 -2.91 0.26
N ALA A 68 24.96 -3.33 1.17
CA ALA A 68 26.00 -2.45 1.72
C ALA A 68 26.91 -1.90 0.60
N ASN A 69 27.34 -2.77 -0.32
CA ASN A 69 28.12 -2.38 -1.49
C ASN A 69 27.38 -1.35 -2.38
N LEU A 70 26.06 -1.47 -2.55
CA LEU A 70 25.26 -0.47 -3.28
C LEU A 70 25.25 0.90 -2.57
N VAL A 71 25.15 0.91 -1.25
CA VAL A 71 25.21 2.15 -0.45
C VAL A 71 26.59 2.79 -0.55
N ASP A 72 27.66 1.98 -0.47
CA ASP A 72 29.04 2.45 -0.49
C ASP A 72 29.48 3.02 -1.85
N ARG A 73 28.81 2.63 -2.95
CA ARG A 73 29.03 3.21 -4.29
C ARG A 73 28.70 4.71 -4.36
N GLY A 74 27.92 5.24 -3.41
CA GLY A 74 27.58 6.65 -3.36
C GLY A 74 26.44 7.07 -4.30
N PRO A 75 26.39 8.33 -4.74
CA PRO A 75 25.22 8.88 -5.44
C PRO A 75 25.10 8.37 -6.89
N SER A 76 23.87 7.99 -7.29
CA SER A 76 23.48 7.72 -8.69
C SER A 76 23.36 8.99 -9.53
N ASN A 77 23.20 8.85 -10.85
CA ASN A 77 23.02 10.00 -11.76
C ASN A 77 21.72 10.79 -11.49
N VAL A 78 20.76 10.17 -10.80
CA VAL A 78 19.46 10.76 -10.46
C VAL A 78 19.34 11.13 -8.98
N PHE A 79 20.44 11.09 -8.22
CA PHE A 79 20.44 11.33 -6.78
C PHE A 79 19.83 12.68 -6.36
N ALA A 80 20.09 13.75 -7.12
CA ALA A 80 19.52 15.07 -6.83
C ALA A 80 17.97 15.07 -6.91
N LYS A 81 17.39 14.29 -7.83
CA LYS A 81 15.92 14.12 -7.94
C LYS A 81 15.40 13.35 -6.73
N ILE A 82 16.09 12.29 -6.33
CA ILE A 82 15.76 11.48 -5.16
C ILE A 82 15.78 12.33 -3.90
N GLN A 83 16.80 13.16 -3.69
CA GLN A 83 16.93 14.04 -2.53
C GLN A 83 15.75 15.02 -2.42
N ASN A 84 15.41 15.66 -3.54
CA ASN A 84 14.29 16.61 -3.59
C ASN A 84 12.94 15.96 -3.27
N ASP A 85 12.73 14.73 -3.73
CA ASP A 85 11.51 13.97 -3.50
C ASP A 85 11.44 13.40 -2.07
N ALA A 86 12.53 12.82 -1.59
CA ALA A 86 12.63 12.24 -0.25
C ALA A 86 12.39 13.30 0.84
N PHE A 87 12.97 14.50 0.69
CA PHE A 87 12.82 15.58 1.68
C PHE A 87 11.37 16.01 1.89
N ARG A 88 10.56 16.02 0.84
CA ARG A 88 9.13 16.37 0.91
C ARG A 88 8.20 15.18 1.17
N THR A 89 8.75 13.96 1.33
CA THR A 89 7.96 12.73 1.50
C THR A 89 7.43 12.65 2.93
N PHE A 90 6.10 12.70 3.08
CA PHE A 90 5.42 12.59 4.38
C PHE A 90 5.98 13.53 5.46
N GLN A 91 6.52 14.69 5.07
CA GLN A 91 7.18 15.62 6.00
C GLN A 91 6.26 16.13 7.13
N LYS A 92 4.94 16.14 6.89
CA LYS A 92 3.92 16.54 7.89
C LYS A 92 3.44 15.38 8.77
N ASP A 93 3.92 14.16 8.53
CA ASP A 93 3.56 12.97 9.31
C ASP A 93 4.63 12.70 10.37
N GLU A 94 4.32 13.05 11.62
CA GLU A 94 5.22 12.86 12.76
C GLU A 94 5.42 11.39 13.12
N GLU A 95 4.44 10.51 12.88
CA GLU A 95 4.60 9.08 13.14
C GLU A 95 5.59 8.47 12.14
N PHE A 96 5.45 8.83 10.86
CA PHE A 96 6.37 8.44 9.82
C PHE A 96 7.79 8.94 10.10
N SER A 97 7.95 10.25 10.34
CA SER A 97 9.27 10.88 10.53
C SER A 97 10.03 10.35 11.75
N ARG A 98 9.29 9.83 12.75
CA ARG A 98 9.88 9.18 13.93
C ARG A 98 10.38 7.77 13.66
N LYS A 99 9.82 7.06 12.67
CA LYS A 99 10.26 5.70 12.30
C LYS A 99 11.21 5.67 11.12
N VAL A 100 11.06 6.60 10.18
CA VAL A 100 11.79 6.62 8.91
C VAL A 100 12.51 7.95 8.76
N SER A 101 13.84 7.90 8.78
CA SER A 101 14.64 9.08 8.45
C SER A 101 14.64 9.30 6.93
N THR A 102 14.75 10.56 6.51
CA THR A 102 14.92 10.91 5.09
C THR A 102 16.13 10.20 4.48
N SER A 103 17.20 9.99 5.26
CA SER A 103 18.40 9.30 4.80
C SER A 103 18.18 7.83 4.44
N VAL A 104 17.36 7.10 5.21
CA VAL A 104 16.98 5.70 4.89
C VAL A 104 16.23 5.66 3.56
N LEU A 105 15.24 6.53 3.39
CA LEU A 105 14.47 6.59 2.14
C LEU A 105 15.36 6.94 0.93
N MET A 106 16.28 7.89 1.08
CA MET A 106 17.24 8.26 0.04
C MET A 106 18.16 7.09 -0.33
N ARG A 107 18.70 6.35 0.65
CA ARG A 107 19.58 5.20 0.39
C ARG A 107 18.87 4.05 -0.31
N ILE A 108 17.63 3.72 0.09
CA ILE A 108 16.82 2.70 -0.59
C ILE A 108 16.60 3.08 -2.05
N LEU A 109 16.12 4.30 -2.32
CA LEU A 109 15.83 4.78 -3.67
C LEU A 109 17.10 4.89 -4.52
N ASN A 110 18.20 5.38 -3.95
CA ASN A 110 19.47 5.52 -4.65
C ASN A 110 20.10 4.17 -5.00
N SER A 111 20.05 3.20 -4.08
CA SER A 111 20.56 1.85 -4.32
C SER A 111 19.77 1.17 -5.44
N HIS A 112 18.45 1.36 -5.49
CA HIS A 112 17.63 0.87 -6.60
C HIS A 112 17.99 1.55 -7.92
N ALA A 113 18.18 2.88 -7.92
CA ALA A 113 18.63 3.59 -9.11
C ALA A 113 19.98 3.07 -9.62
N LEU A 114 20.95 2.81 -8.74
CA LEU A 114 22.26 2.24 -9.08
C LEU A 114 22.16 0.82 -9.64
N GLU A 115 21.22 0.01 -9.14
CA GLU A 115 20.94 -1.34 -9.65
C GLU A 115 20.42 -1.27 -11.09
N ILE A 116 19.44 -0.40 -11.36
CA ILE A 116 18.92 -0.18 -12.72
C ILE A 116 20.00 0.37 -13.65
N GLU A 117 20.77 1.37 -13.23
CA GLU A 117 21.88 1.92 -14.03
C GLU A 117 22.91 0.85 -14.41
N SER A 118 23.25 -0.04 -13.48
CA SER A 118 24.17 -1.15 -13.75
C SER A 118 23.58 -2.16 -14.73
N PHE A 119 22.28 -2.46 -14.62
CA PHE A 119 21.59 -3.35 -15.55
C PHE A 119 21.56 -2.79 -16.98
N GLU A 120 21.22 -1.51 -17.13
CA GLU A 120 21.15 -0.83 -18.43
C GLU A 120 22.54 -0.72 -19.09
N LEU A 121 23.61 -0.52 -18.31
CA LEU A 121 24.98 -0.51 -18.84
C LEU A 121 25.34 -1.84 -19.49
N HIS A 122 24.89 -2.96 -18.93
CA HIS A 122 25.16 -4.30 -19.45
C HIS A 122 24.20 -4.72 -20.57
N ASN A 123 23.02 -4.12 -20.65
CA ASN A 123 21.95 -4.56 -21.54
C ASN A 123 21.73 -3.54 -22.69
N SER A 124 22.70 -3.46 -23.60
CA SER A 124 22.76 -2.46 -24.68
C SER A 124 21.67 -2.57 -25.77
N THR A 125 20.74 -3.52 -25.65
CA THR A 125 19.70 -3.83 -26.65
C THR A 125 18.28 -3.38 -26.24
N GLY A 126 18.13 -2.74 -25.06
CA GLY A 126 16.85 -2.28 -24.53
C GLY A 126 16.59 -0.78 -24.69
N ALA A 127 15.32 -0.38 -24.58
CA ALA A 127 14.97 1.03 -24.40
C ALA A 127 15.40 1.46 -22.98
N PRO A 128 16.02 2.64 -22.81
CA PRO A 128 16.60 3.05 -21.53
C PRO A 128 15.54 3.08 -20.42
N ALA A 129 15.69 2.20 -19.44
CA ALA A 129 14.88 2.26 -18.23
C ALA A 129 15.32 3.48 -17.41
N SER A 130 14.41 4.40 -17.11
CA SER A 130 14.74 5.52 -16.21
C SER A 130 14.91 4.99 -14.79
N PRO A 131 16.08 5.18 -14.16
CA PRO A 131 16.36 4.61 -12.84
C PRO A 131 15.54 5.25 -11.72
N TYR A 132 14.93 6.40 -11.98
CA TYR A 132 14.01 7.06 -11.06
C TYR A 132 12.98 7.93 -11.79
N VAL A 133 11.73 7.92 -11.33
CA VAL A 133 10.66 8.84 -11.73
C VAL A 133 9.95 9.41 -10.50
N GLN A 134 9.42 10.63 -10.62
CA GLN A 134 8.74 11.31 -9.52
C GLN A 134 7.56 10.46 -9.00
N GLY A 135 7.49 10.31 -7.67
CA GLY A 135 6.47 9.51 -7.00
C GLY A 135 6.97 8.13 -6.55
N MET A 136 8.14 7.68 -7.03
CA MET A 136 8.78 6.44 -6.54
C MET A 136 9.09 6.49 -5.04
N ASN A 137 9.41 7.67 -4.50
CA ASN A 137 9.53 7.93 -3.08
C ASN A 137 8.28 7.54 -2.26
N VAL A 138 7.08 7.81 -2.80
CA VAL A 138 5.81 7.46 -2.15
C VAL A 138 5.57 5.95 -2.17
N LEU A 139 6.09 5.25 -3.18
CA LEU A 139 6.03 3.79 -3.27
C LEU A 139 7.02 3.09 -2.32
N ALA A 140 8.22 3.67 -2.13
CA ALA A 140 9.24 3.13 -1.23
C ALA A 140 8.93 3.37 0.25
N ALA A 141 8.34 4.52 0.59
CA ALA A 141 8.12 4.94 1.97
C ALA A 141 7.35 3.92 2.85
N PRO A 142 6.29 3.23 2.36
CA PRO A 142 5.64 2.20 3.17
C PRO A 142 6.50 1.00 3.50
N PHE A 143 7.42 0.60 2.61
CA PHE A 143 8.40 -0.44 2.92
C PHE A 143 9.36 0.03 4.00
N ALA A 144 9.90 1.23 3.86
CA ALA A 144 10.77 1.82 4.88
C ALA A 144 10.08 1.94 6.25
N TYR A 145 8.76 2.18 6.27
CA TYR A 145 7.97 2.33 7.49
C TYR A 145 7.62 1.01 8.19
N VAL A 146 7.35 -0.05 7.41
CA VAL A 146 6.86 -1.33 7.93
C VAL A 146 7.98 -2.35 8.18
N CYS A 147 9.05 -2.32 7.38
CA CYS A 147 10.12 -3.31 7.47
C CYS A 147 10.98 -3.12 8.72
N ARG A 148 11.58 -4.21 9.20
CA ARG A 148 12.44 -4.16 10.39
C ARG A 148 13.86 -3.70 10.08
N SER A 149 14.26 -3.85 8.82
CA SER A 149 15.57 -3.44 8.33
C SER A 149 15.46 -2.72 6.99
N GLU A 150 16.44 -1.88 6.72
CA GLU A 150 16.57 -1.14 5.47
C GLU A 150 16.80 -2.08 4.27
N VAL A 151 17.60 -3.13 4.47
CA VAL A 151 17.87 -4.17 3.45
C VAL A 151 16.57 -4.87 3.01
N GLU A 152 15.73 -5.23 3.98
CA GLU A 152 14.43 -5.86 3.73
C GLU A 152 13.48 -4.90 2.97
N ALA A 153 13.47 -3.61 3.36
CA ALA A 153 12.70 -2.60 2.66
C ALA A 153 13.16 -2.43 1.20
N PHE A 154 14.48 -2.39 0.97
CA PHE A 154 15.07 -2.31 -0.36
C PHE A 154 14.70 -3.52 -1.22
N ALA A 155 14.86 -4.75 -0.71
CA ALA A 155 14.55 -5.97 -1.45
C ALA A 155 13.08 -6.02 -1.89
N LEU A 156 12.15 -5.72 -0.96
CA LEU A 156 10.72 -5.67 -1.26
C LEU A 156 10.37 -4.58 -2.27
N TYR A 157 10.93 -3.38 -2.09
CA TYR A 157 10.69 -2.26 -2.98
C TYR A 157 11.24 -2.51 -4.38
N SER A 158 12.49 -2.97 -4.51
CA SER A 158 13.12 -3.22 -5.80
C SER A 158 12.36 -4.31 -6.57
N GLN A 159 11.96 -5.39 -5.90
CA GLN A 159 11.13 -6.44 -6.51
C GLN A 159 9.77 -5.89 -6.99
N LEU A 160 9.09 -5.09 -6.17
CA LEU A 160 7.83 -4.48 -6.57
C LEU A 160 8.03 -3.64 -7.84
N ALA A 161 9.00 -2.71 -7.81
CA ALA A 161 9.27 -1.76 -8.88
C ALA A 161 9.65 -2.45 -10.20
N THR A 162 10.52 -3.46 -10.14
CA THR A 162 11.03 -4.13 -11.35
C THR A 162 10.09 -5.21 -11.90
N ARG A 163 9.43 -6.00 -11.05
CA ARG A 163 8.66 -7.18 -11.49
C ARG A 163 7.17 -6.95 -11.59
N TYR A 164 6.59 -6.18 -10.67
CA TYR A 164 5.13 -6.08 -10.56
C TYR A 164 4.57 -4.80 -11.17
N ILE A 165 5.30 -3.68 -11.07
CA ILE A 165 4.84 -2.39 -11.60
C ILE A 165 5.87 -1.68 -12.52
N PRO A 166 6.58 -2.39 -13.42
CA PRO A 166 7.63 -1.77 -14.24
C PRO A 166 7.11 -0.63 -15.12
N THR A 167 5.84 -0.67 -15.54
CA THR A 167 5.24 0.39 -16.36
C THR A 167 4.88 1.65 -15.57
N TYR A 168 4.75 1.56 -14.25
CA TYR A 168 4.50 2.72 -13.38
C TYR A 168 5.75 3.54 -13.12
N THR A 169 6.93 2.92 -13.25
CA THR A 169 8.24 3.56 -13.06
C THR A 169 8.84 4.06 -14.38
N THR A 170 8.09 4.00 -15.48
CA THR A 170 8.52 4.55 -16.78
C THR A 170 8.35 6.08 -16.83
N PRO A 171 9.23 6.82 -17.53
CA PRO A 171 9.07 8.26 -17.73
C PRO A 171 7.73 8.65 -18.36
N ASN A 172 7.22 7.80 -19.25
CA ASN A 172 5.96 8.03 -19.97
C ASN A 172 4.72 7.67 -19.12
N LEU A 173 4.90 7.21 -17.88
CA LEU A 173 3.84 6.86 -16.93
C LEU A 173 2.77 5.94 -17.54
N LEU A 174 3.16 5.02 -18.43
CA LEU A 174 2.22 4.18 -19.18
C LEU A 174 1.31 3.37 -18.24
N GLY A 175 1.83 2.93 -17.09
CA GLY A 175 1.04 2.28 -16.04
C GLY A 175 -0.07 3.16 -15.47
N VAL A 176 0.21 4.45 -15.24
CA VAL A 176 -0.77 5.42 -14.74
C VAL A 176 -1.85 5.64 -15.79
N LEU A 177 -1.47 5.85 -17.05
CA LEU A 177 -2.41 6.04 -18.15
C LEU A 177 -3.33 4.82 -18.35
N ASN A 178 -2.76 3.61 -18.31
CA ASN A 178 -3.54 2.37 -18.38
C ASN A 178 -4.48 2.23 -17.16
N GLY A 179 -4.03 2.60 -15.97
CA GLY A 179 -4.86 2.63 -14.76
C GLY A 179 -6.05 3.59 -14.88
N VAL A 180 -5.83 4.79 -15.44
CA VAL A 180 -6.93 5.74 -15.72
C VAL A 180 -7.91 5.17 -16.73
N LYS A 181 -7.43 4.58 -17.82
CA LYS A 181 -8.29 3.94 -18.84
C LYS A 181 -9.14 2.83 -18.23
N LEU A 182 -8.56 1.93 -17.45
CA LEU A 182 -9.28 0.87 -16.73
C LEU A 182 -10.36 1.44 -15.82
N ARG A 183 -10.05 2.48 -15.06
CA ARG A 183 -11.03 3.13 -14.16
C ARG A 183 -12.14 3.83 -14.94
N MET A 184 -11.83 4.47 -16.07
CA MET A 184 -12.83 5.12 -16.93
C MET A 184 -13.76 4.09 -17.59
N HIS A 185 -13.25 2.96 -18.06
CA HIS A 185 -14.08 1.87 -18.56
C HIS A 185 -14.95 1.24 -17.47
N ALA A 186 -14.41 1.05 -16.26
CA ALA A 186 -15.19 0.57 -15.11
C ALA A 186 -16.26 1.58 -14.65
N ALA A 187 -15.97 2.88 -14.75
CA ALA A 187 -16.91 3.96 -14.43
C ALA A 187 -17.99 4.18 -15.51
N ALA A 188 -17.74 3.76 -16.75
CA ALA A 188 -18.69 3.83 -17.86
C ALA A 188 -19.72 2.67 -17.87
N GLY A 189 -19.58 1.69 -16.98
CA GLY A 189 -20.65 0.72 -16.70
C GLY A 189 -21.86 1.40 -16.05
N PRO A 190 -23.09 0.87 -16.23
CA PRO A 190 -24.36 1.53 -15.86
C PRO A 190 -24.61 1.72 -14.34
N GLY A 191 -23.58 1.81 -13.49
CA GLY A 191 -23.72 1.91 -12.03
C GLY A 191 -22.78 2.87 -11.29
N ALA A 192 -21.90 3.63 -11.92
CA ALA A 192 -20.85 4.37 -11.20
C ALA A 192 -20.92 5.89 -11.38
N ARG A 193 -21.82 6.55 -10.63
CA ARG A 193 -21.73 8.00 -10.40
C ARG A 193 -20.77 8.30 -9.25
N ALA A 194 -19.84 9.20 -9.55
CA ALA A 194 -19.03 10.04 -8.66
C ALA A 194 -18.16 9.32 -7.61
N LEU A 195 -16.83 9.44 -7.75
CA LEU A 195 -15.96 9.80 -6.62
C LEU A 195 -14.56 10.20 -7.10
N GLY A 196 -14.15 11.39 -6.65
CA GLY A 196 -13.02 12.17 -7.12
C GLY A 196 -11.66 11.50 -6.93
N PHE A 197 -10.83 11.71 -7.94
CA PHE A 197 -9.47 11.20 -8.11
C PHE A 197 -8.51 11.65 -6.97
N SER A 198 -8.84 12.74 -6.27
CA SER A 198 -7.96 13.37 -5.28
C SER A 198 -8.02 12.75 -3.86
N LEU A 199 -9.01 11.92 -3.53
CA LEU A 199 -9.07 11.22 -2.23
C LEU A 199 -8.39 9.84 -2.24
N GLN A 200 -8.17 9.24 -3.41
CA GLN A 200 -7.74 7.84 -3.49
C GLN A 200 -6.26 7.63 -3.21
N LEU A 201 -5.39 8.58 -3.57
CA LEU A 201 -3.95 8.46 -3.26
C LEU A 201 -3.63 8.71 -1.78
N ARG A 202 -4.35 9.62 -1.10
CA ARG A 202 -4.25 9.77 0.37
C ARG A 202 -4.79 8.54 1.09
N ARG A 203 -5.93 8.00 0.64
CA ARG A 203 -6.46 6.74 1.18
C ARG A 203 -5.57 5.54 0.85
N ALA A 204 -4.91 5.50 -0.31
CA ALA A 204 -3.97 4.42 -0.63
C ALA A 204 -2.72 4.49 0.24
N SER A 205 -2.15 5.68 0.51
CA SER A 205 -1.09 5.80 1.51
C SER A 205 -1.58 5.42 2.90
N GLU A 206 -2.79 5.82 3.30
CA GLU A 206 -3.40 5.38 4.56
C GLU A 206 -3.72 3.88 4.58
N TYR A 207 -4.07 3.22 3.47
CA TYR A 207 -4.33 1.78 3.43
C TYR A 207 -3.03 0.95 3.34
N ILE A 208 -2.00 1.49 2.69
CA ILE A 208 -0.70 0.83 2.56
C ILE A 208 0.12 1.02 3.85
N LEU A 209 0.08 2.20 4.48
CA LEU A 209 0.71 2.50 5.77
C LEU A 209 -0.13 2.04 6.97
N CYS A 210 -1.46 2.19 6.90
CA CYS A 210 -2.43 2.01 7.99
C CYS A 210 -3.75 1.34 7.52
N GLY A 211 -3.66 0.27 6.73
CA GLY A 211 -4.71 -0.68 6.28
C GLY A 211 -6.19 -0.49 6.61
N GLY A 212 -6.89 0.54 6.12
CA GLY A 212 -8.36 0.61 6.11
C GLY A 212 -9.02 1.28 7.33
N PRO A 213 -10.32 1.59 7.25
CA PRO A 213 -10.95 2.56 8.13
C PRO A 213 -11.16 1.97 9.54
N ASP A 214 -11.09 2.87 10.52
CA ASP A 214 -11.09 2.58 11.95
C ASP A 214 -12.41 1.94 12.42
N ASP A 215 -12.46 1.41 13.64
CA ASP A 215 -13.62 0.68 14.19
C ASP A 215 -14.91 1.55 14.25
N SER A 216 -14.75 2.87 14.20
CA SER A 216 -15.82 3.86 14.07
C SER A 216 -16.52 3.82 12.71
N ASP A 217 -15.79 3.59 11.63
CA ASP A 217 -16.32 3.48 10.26
C ASP A 217 -16.93 2.10 10.00
N LYS A 218 -16.45 1.04 10.67
CA LYS A 218 -17.12 -0.27 10.68
C LYS A 218 -18.49 -0.21 11.36
N ARG A 219 -18.61 0.54 12.47
CA ARG A 219 -19.91 0.78 13.14
C ARG A 219 -20.86 1.59 12.25
N ARG A 220 -20.33 2.59 11.54
CA ARG A 220 -21.10 3.43 10.60
C ARG A 220 -21.55 2.64 9.37
N ALA A 221 -20.70 1.76 8.82
CA ALA A 221 -21.05 0.85 7.73
C ALA A 221 -22.06 -0.25 8.17
N ALA A 222 -21.96 -0.74 9.41
CA ALA A 222 -22.94 -1.66 9.99
C ALA A 222 -24.32 -1.00 10.15
N GLN A 223 -24.36 0.29 10.52
CA GLN A 223 -25.60 1.06 10.69
C GLN A 223 -26.26 1.39 9.34
N VAL A 224 -25.46 1.64 8.30
CA VAL A 224 -25.95 1.77 6.90
C VAL A 224 -26.38 0.42 6.31
N GLY A 225 -25.75 -0.69 6.71
CA GLY A 225 -26.17 -2.05 6.34
C GLY A 225 -27.51 -2.45 6.97
N GLN A 226 -27.75 -2.05 8.23
CA GLN A 226 -29.03 -2.28 8.92
C GLN A 226 -30.17 -1.44 8.34
N SER A 227 -29.91 -0.18 7.95
CA SER A 227 -30.93 0.67 7.30
C SER A 227 -31.29 0.14 5.91
N ASN A 228 -30.32 -0.31 5.11
CA ASN A 228 -30.57 -0.93 3.81
C ASN A 228 -31.29 -2.29 3.92
N ALA A 229 -31.07 -3.06 5.00
CA ALA A 229 -31.82 -4.27 5.28
C ALA A 229 -33.28 -3.98 5.69
N ALA A 230 -33.53 -2.88 6.42
CA ALA A 230 -34.87 -2.43 6.77
C ALA A 230 -35.64 -1.93 5.54
N VAL A 231 -34.99 -1.18 4.65
CA VAL A 231 -35.57 -0.73 3.37
C VAL A 231 -35.87 -1.91 2.44
N LYS A 232 -34.98 -2.92 2.36
CA LYS A 232 -35.24 -4.16 1.61
C LYS A 232 -36.38 -5.00 2.21
N ARG A 233 -36.55 -5.02 3.53
CA ARG A 233 -37.68 -5.70 4.19
C ARG A 233 -39.01 -4.96 3.97
N ALA A 234 -39.01 -3.63 3.91
CA ALA A 234 -40.19 -2.83 3.57
C ALA A 234 -40.61 -3.01 2.09
N ALA A 235 -39.65 -3.15 1.17
CA ALA A 235 -39.92 -3.43 -0.24
C ALA A 235 -40.50 -4.84 -0.47
N ALA A 236 -40.18 -5.81 0.41
CA ALA A 236 -40.67 -7.19 0.30
C ALA A 236 -42.11 -7.39 0.81
N THR A 237 -42.68 -6.44 1.57
CA THR A 237 -44.04 -6.52 2.13
C THR A 237 -45.08 -5.71 1.34
N GLY A 238 -44.70 -5.13 0.21
CA GLY A 238 -45.63 -4.47 -0.72
C GLY A 238 -46.29 -3.17 -0.20
N ARG A 239 -45.78 -2.58 0.89
CA ARG A 239 -46.24 -1.26 1.38
C ARG A 239 -45.28 -0.18 0.91
N ALA A 240 -45.81 0.86 0.26
CA ALA A 240 -45.03 2.02 -0.18
C ALA A 240 -44.34 2.71 1.02
N PRO A 241 -43.05 3.04 0.93
CA PRO A 241 -42.36 3.76 2.01
C PRO A 241 -42.81 5.23 2.06
N ASP A 242 -43.10 5.70 3.27
CA ASP A 242 -43.42 7.10 3.57
C ASP A 242 -42.16 7.97 3.41
N TYR A 243 -42.22 8.94 2.49
CA TYR A 243 -41.07 9.75 2.05
C TYR A 243 -40.72 10.90 3.02
N GLN A 244 -41.36 11.02 4.18
CA GLN A 244 -41.04 12.08 5.15
C GLN A 244 -39.81 11.80 6.04
N ALA A 245 -39.21 10.61 6.01
CA ALA A 245 -38.10 10.27 6.91
C ALA A 245 -36.67 10.44 6.33
N VAL A 246 -36.51 10.87 5.07
CA VAL A 246 -35.17 10.96 4.41
C VAL A 246 -34.65 12.41 4.33
N ALA A 247 -35.43 13.40 4.76
CA ALA A 247 -35.10 14.83 4.60
C ALA A 247 -34.34 15.48 5.77
N HIS A 248 -33.80 14.73 6.74
CA HIS A 248 -33.21 15.31 7.96
C HIS A 248 -31.69 15.14 8.15
N PHE A 249 -30.93 14.78 7.12
CA PHE A 249 -29.46 14.59 7.24
C PHE A 249 -28.60 15.48 6.34
N CYS A 250 -29.19 16.45 5.63
CA CYS A 250 -28.46 17.39 4.76
C CYS A 250 -28.21 18.79 5.35
N GLU A 251 -28.58 19.08 6.60
CA GLU A 251 -28.29 20.36 7.25
C GLU A 251 -27.59 20.17 8.58
N ALA A 252 -26.25 20.12 8.57
CA ALA A 252 -25.39 20.48 9.70
C ALA A 252 -23.92 20.51 9.23
N ASP A 253 -23.57 21.54 8.45
CA ASP A 253 -22.18 21.93 8.23
C ASP A 253 -22.05 23.40 8.65
N PRO A 254 -21.66 23.71 9.90
CA PRO A 254 -21.33 25.06 10.28
C PRO A 254 -19.93 25.39 9.74
N ARG A 255 -19.90 26.18 8.67
CA ARG A 255 -18.70 26.91 8.23
C ARG A 255 -18.10 27.69 9.42
N PRO A 256 -16.78 27.70 9.64
CA PRO A 256 -16.17 28.76 10.42
C PRO A 256 -16.15 30.03 9.57
N ALA A 257 -16.72 31.11 10.10
CA ALA A 257 -16.59 32.46 9.57
C ALA A 257 -15.37 33.14 10.20
N VAL A 258 -14.74 33.99 9.36
CA VAL A 258 -13.64 34.95 9.56
C VAL A 258 -12.24 34.37 9.39
#